data_AF-A0A9Q0AUA4-F1
#
_entry.id   AF-A0A9Q0AUA4-F1
#
_cell.length_a   1.000
_cell.length_b   1.000
_cell.length_c   1.000
_cell.angle_alpha   90.00
_cell.angle_beta   90.00
_cell.angle_gamma   90.00
#
_symmetry.space_group_name_H-M   'P 1'
#
loop_
_entity.id
_entity.type
_entity.pdbx_description
1 polymer ?
#
loop_
_entity_poly.entity_id
_entity_poly.type
_entity_poly.pdbx_seq_one_letter_code
_entity_poly.pdbx_strand_id
1 'polypeptide(L)'
;MTNDFVYSGSTHWSAMLEDIQELRMTLPIEDDHADDLSTEGLDGAGVDIIFGSTPSLPLEHVLARFLPQRTEVDRMVSAYFRAQAVAAPFIHATQFRRFYQQFWENPLHAPPLWISILFSVCHIAASTLRPSTTEEVEKIRFSVAAAHCLAIGQYFRPRRFAIESLLLFAQAECLTTTALSSDIGAILGLLVRLATSMGYHRDPEPLLISPFEKEMRRRLPSGVQFPTWDTKIPRVLQDSDFDETSTELPPSRPELEGSHLIFYNTKHKFMVVFEKILRHTLSTQPNESEVAALDSEMRAEYAVLPEFLRPRPMSDSVVDPANLIVTRLCVSFLYYKCLCVLHRPYVMLQRKESIMVCYDTSSSLVRDFVDAYYEFKPGGQAETERWFLSSITWHDFLFGMMALCLVVCTTSHESAASITGIDTTLALLTRARDLCIEQESNRHKDTRRVISLVEAMIYRFGTANSLPVGLSTAASSAQSAWPMEADESTAYAALWDGTENGEEALTGLAQDPSWDYFEQFLELDMTSNLS
;
A
#
# COMPACT_ATOMS: atom_id res chain seq x y z
N MET A 1 -17.27 3.01 -27.64
CA MET A 1 -16.64 2.44 -26.43
C MET A 1 -15.43 3.30 -26.17
N THR A 2 -15.55 4.25 -25.24
CA THR A 2 -14.42 5.04 -24.76
C THR A 2 -13.53 4.10 -23.97
N ASN A 3 -12.30 3.92 -24.42
CA ASN A 3 -11.31 3.13 -23.70
C ASN A 3 -10.85 4.01 -22.52
N ASP A 4 -11.41 3.78 -21.33
CA ASP A 4 -11.05 4.56 -20.15
C ASP A 4 -9.60 4.22 -19.79
N PHE A 5 -8.69 5.15 -20.08
CA PHE A 5 -7.27 4.99 -19.80
C PHE A 5 -7.03 5.04 -18.28
N VAL A 6 -6.77 3.88 -17.67
CA VAL A 6 -6.39 3.78 -16.25
C VAL A 6 -4.87 3.82 -16.15
N TYR A 7 -4.34 4.91 -15.59
CA TYR A 7 -2.90 5.04 -15.30
C TYR A 7 -2.51 4.14 -14.11
N SER A 8 -1.66 3.14 -14.35
CA SER A 8 -1.02 2.39 -13.27
C SER A 8 0.23 3.15 -12.79
N GLY A 9 0.25 3.56 -11.52
CA GLY A 9 1.42 4.23 -10.94
C GLY A 9 2.68 3.35 -10.98
N SER A 10 3.85 3.94 -11.23
CA SER A 10 5.10 3.20 -11.49
C SER A 10 5.57 2.28 -10.35
N THR A 11 5.06 2.50 -9.14
CA THR A 11 5.38 1.73 -7.92
C THR A 11 4.41 0.56 -7.68
N HIS A 12 3.32 0.47 -8.43
CA HIS A 12 2.39 -0.66 -8.35
C HIS A 12 2.98 -1.90 -9.02
N TRP A 13 2.54 -3.10 -8.59
CA TRP A 13 3.00 -4.35 -9.20
C TRP A 13 2.59 -4.44 -10.67
N SER A 14 1.42 -3.89 -11.04
CA SER A 14 0.94 -3.88 -12.43
C SER A 14 1.83 -3.08 -13.36
N ALA A 15 2.54 -2.07 -12.86
CA ALA A 15 3.49 -1.34 -13.68
C ALA A 15 4.61 -2.25 -14.20
N MET A 16 4.93 -3.38 -13.52
CA MET A 16 5.94 -4.34 -14.01
C MET A 16 5.46 -5.05 -15.28
N LEU A 17 4.14 -5.10 -15.49
CA LEU A 17 3.54 -5.61 -16.72
C LEU A 17 3.75 -4.62 -17.86
N GLU A 18 3.73 -3.33 -17.57
CA GLU A 18 4.00 -2.31 -18.58
C GLU A 18 5.46 -2.34 -19.04
N ASP A 19 6.36 -2.65 -18.11
CA ASP A 19 7.80 -2.73 -18.35
C ASP A 19 8.18 -3.89 -19.28
N ILE A 20 7.39 -4.97 -19.36
CA ILE A 20 7.74 -6.15 -20.14
C ILE A 20 6.73 -6.40 -21.26
N GLN A 21 7.12 -6.07 -22.50
CA GLN A 21 6.34 -6.36 -23.71
C GLN A 21 6.01 -7.86 -23.86
N GLU A 22 6.89 -8.72 -23.36
CA GLU A 22 6.73 -10.17 -23.31
C GLU A 22 5.66 -10.65 -22.30
N LEU A 23 5.52 -9.97 -21.15
CA LEU A 23 4.45 -10.22 -20.18
C LEU A 23 3.10 -9.72 -20.69
N ARG A 24 3.09 -8.64 -21.49
CA ARG A 24 1.88 -8.16 -22.19
C ARG A 24 1.37 -9.16 -23.23
N MET A 25 2.27 -9.81 -23.96
CA MET A 25 1.89 -10.79 -24.99
C MET A 25 1.41 -12.13 -24.42
N THR A 26 1.65 -12.41 -23.13
CA THR A 26 1.24 -13.65 -22.46
C THR A 26 -0.13 -13.58 -21.81
N LEU A 27 -0.69 -12.38 -21.64
CA LEU A 27 -2.06 -12.18 -21.17
C LEU A 27 -2.94 -11.76 -22.35
N PRO A 28 -4.02 -12.50 -22.67
CA PRO A 28 -5.10 -11.90 -23.45
C PRO A 28 -5.66 -10.74 -22.61
N ILE A 29 -5.48 -9.52 -23.10
CA ILE A 29 -6.14 -8.34 -22.54
C ILE A 29 -7.62 -8.50 -22.89
N GLU A 30 -8.36 -9.27 -22.10
CA GLU A 30 -9.78 -9.03 -21.99
C GLU A 30 -9.91 -7.70 -21.22
N ASP A 31 -10.33 -6.66 -21.95
CA ASP A 31 -10.79 -5.38 -21.44
C ASP A 31 -11.97 -5.61 -20.48
N ASP A 32 -11.72 -6.16 -19.30
CA ASP A 32 -12.68 -6.21 -18.20
C ASP A 32 -12.67 -4.86 -17.44
N HIS A 33 -12.61 -3.78 -18.23
CA HIS A 33 -12.45 -2.38 -17.83
C HIS A 33 -13.73 -1.76 -17.25
N ALA A 34 -14.81 -2.53 -17.13
CA ALA A 34 -16.11 -2.02 -16.69
C ALA A 34 -16.39 -2.21 -15.18
N ASP A 35 -15.60 -3.00 -14.45
CA ASP A 35 -15.98 -3.45 -13.10
C ASP A 35 -15.14 -2.86 -11.95
N ASP A 36 -14.19 -1.97 -12.25
CA ASP A 36 -13.44 -1.24 -11.20
C ASP A 36 -14.33 -0.20 -10.46
N LEU A 37 -15.54 0.04 -10.98
CA LEU A 37 -16.57 0.94 -10.43
C LEU A 37 -17.66 0.20 -9.63
N SER A 38 -17.60 -1.12 -9.55
CA SER A 38 -18.62 -1.94 -8.90
C SER A 38 -17.99 -3.06 -8.09
N THR A 39 -17.46 -2.72 -6.91
CA THR A 39 -17.43 -3.70 -5.81
C THR A 39 -18.87 -3.90 -5.34
N GLU A 40 -19.70 -4.58 -6.14
CA GLU A 40 -21.04 -5.03 -5.73
C GLU A 40 -20.90 -6.15 -4.69
N GLY A 41 -20.50 -5.75 -3.49
CA GLY A 41 -20.40 -6.55 -2.29
C GLY A 41 -20.74 -5.68 -1.09
N LEU A 42 -21.18 -6.31 0.00
CA LEU A 42 -21.46 -5.63 1.27
C LEU A 42 -20.23 -4.87 1.84
N ASP A 43 -19.03 -5.11 1.29
CA ASP A 43 -17.77 -4.42 1.61
C ASP A 43 -17.75 -2.93 1.23
N GLY A 44 -18.53 -2.49 0.23
CA GLY A 44 -18.60 -1.08 -0.18
C GLY A 44 -19.51 -0.20 0.70
N ALA A 45 -20.36 -0.81 1.53
CA ALA A 45 -21.46 -0.09 2.20
C ALA A 45 -20.98 1.02 3.15
N GLY A 46 -19.85 0.81 3.84
CA GLY A 46 -19.26 1.84 4.70
C GLY A 46 -18.70 3.02 3.89
N VAL A 47 -18.05 2.72 2.77
CA VAL A 47 -17.45 3.70 1.87
C VAL A 47 -18.53 4.56 1.20
N ASP A 48 -19.63 3.95 0.76
CA ASP A 48 -20.78 4.66 0.18
C ASP A 48 -21.37 5.70 1.14
N ILE A 49 -21.38 5.42 2.44
CA ILE A 49 -21.84 6.37 3.46
C ILE A 49 -20.85 7.52 3.63
N ILE A 50 -19.55 7.24 3.59
CA ILE A 50 -18.49 8.24 3.72
C ILE A 50 -18.55 9.23 2.56
N PHE A 51 -18.69 8.75 1.32
CA PHE A 51 -18.74 9.60 0.12
C PHE A 51 -20.15 10.14 -0.20
N GLY A 52 -21.17 9.72 0.55
CA GLY A 52 -22.52 10.28 0.47
C GLY A 52 -23.40 9.65 -0.61
N SER A 53 -22.98 8.55 -1.23
CA SER A 53 -23.82 7.70 -2.08
C SER A 53 -25.00 7.13 -1.28
N THR A 54 -24.79 6.82 0.00
CA THR A 54 -25.83 6.42 0.95
C THR A 54 -25.98 7.46 2.06
N PRO A 55 -27.21 7.94 2.38
CA PRO A 55 -27.40 8.91 3.45
C PRO A 55 -27.09 8.29 4.82
N SER A 56 -26.44 9.07 5.68
CA SER A 56 -26.14 8.62 7.04
C SER A 56 -27.39 8.62 7.93
N LEU A 57 -27.51 7.62 8.81
CA LEU A 57 -28.57 7.53 9.81
C LEU A 57 -28.33 8.52 10.97
N PRO A 58 -29.38 8.96 11.68
CA PRO A 58 -29.22 9.69 12.93
C PRO A 58 -28.48 8.85 13.98
N LEU A 59 -27.70 9.49 14.87
CA LEU A 59 -26.85 8.79 15.84
C LEU A 59 -27.64 7.80 16.71
N GLU A 60 -28.84 8.17 17.17
CA GLU A 60 -29.71 7.30 17.96
C GLU A 60 -30.05 5.98 17.25
N HIS A 61 -30.28 6.04 15.92
CA HIS A 61 -30.60 4.88 15.10
C HIS A 61 -29.35 4.02 14.86
N VAL A 62 -28.18 4.65 14.67
CA VAL A 62 -26.90 3.93 14.57
C VAL A 62 -26.63 3.15 15.86
N LEU A 63 -26.76 3.79 17.02
CA LEU A 63 -26.54 3.12 18.30
C LEU A 63 -27.58 2.01 18.53
N ALA A 64 -28.86 2.27 18.30
CA ALA A 64 -29.92 1.27 18.49
C ALA A 64 -29.74 0.04 17.59
N ARG A 65 -29.22 0.24 16.36
CA ARG A 65 -29.07 -0.83 15.38
C ARG A 65 -27.76 -1.62 15.51
N PHE A 66 -26.65 -0.94 15.81
CA PHE A 66 -25.32 -1.52 15.69
C PHE A 66 -24.55 -1.66 17.01
N LEU A 67 -24.94 -0.94 18.08
CA LEU A 67 -24.25 -1.03 19.37
C LEU A 67 -24.64 -2.34 20.08
N PRO A 68 -23.69 -3.27 20.31
CA PRO A 68 -23.98 -4.52 20.99
C PRO A 68 -24.09 -4.32 22.51
N GLN A 69 -24.35 -5.41 23.23
CA GLN A 69 -24.30 -5.36 24.69
C GLN A 69 -22.89 -4.99 25.17
N ARG A 70 -22.82 -4.22 26.26
CA ARG A 70 -21.56 -3.75 26.84
C ARG A 70 -20.54 -4.85 27.07
N THR A 71 -20.96 -6.02 27.53
CA THR A 71 -20.09 -7.18 27.79
C THR A 71 -19.38 -7.68 26.53
N GLU A 72 -20.03 -7.60 25.37
CA GLU A 72 -19.44 -7.98 24.08
C GLU A 72 -18.41 -6.95 23.63
N VAL A 73 -18.74 -5.67 23.79
CA VAL A 73 -17.86 -4.53 23.49
C VAL A 73 -16.63 -4.53 24.40
N ASP A 74 -16.80 -4.76 25.70
CA ASP A 74 -15.70 -4.88 26.68
C ASP A 74 -14.69 -5.93 26.24
N ARG A 75 -15.16 -7.09 25.77
CA ARG A 75 -14.30 -8.16 25.25
C ARG A 75 -13.61 -7.77 23.95
N MET A 76 -14.22 -6.92 23.09
CA MET A 76 -13.63 -6.50 21.81
C MET A 76 -12.53 -5.48 22.06
N VAL A 77 -12.83 -4.47 22.88
CA VAL A 77 -11.88 -3.49 23.37
C VAL A 77 -10.70 -4.18 24.06
N SER A 78 -10.97 -5.18 24.91
CA SER A 78 -9.92 -5.97 25.56
C SER A 78 -9.07 -6.79 24.58
N ALA A 79 -9.65 -7.33 23.51
CA ALA A 79 -8.89 -8.03 22.47
C ALA A 79 -7.99 -7.05 21.72
N TYR A 80 -8.52 -5.90 21.30
CA TYR A 80 -7.79 -4.87 20.57
C TYR A 80 -6.55 -4.37 21.32
N PHE A 81 -6.70 -3.91 22.58
CA PHE A 81 -5.57 -3.39 23.34
C PHE A 81 -4.56 -4.47 23.80
N ARG A 82 -4.92 -5.76 23.73
CA ARG A 82 -3.96 -6.87 23.96
C ARG A 82 -3.14 -7.19 22.71
N ALA A 83 -3.68 -6.96 21.52
CA ALA A 83 -3.00 -7.22 20.25
C ALA A 83 -2.05 -6.06 19.90
N GLN A 84 -0.89 -6.02 20.56
CA GLN A 84 0.05 -4.89 20.45
C GLN A 84 0.55 -4.61 19.02
N ALA A 85 0.62 -5.61 18.15
CA ALA A 85 1.03 -5.43 16.75
C ALA A 85 -0.07 -4.79 15.88
N VAL A 86 -1.34 -4.83 16.34
CA VAL A 86 -2.52 -4.30 15.65
C VAL A 86 -2.97 -2.97 16.25
N ALA A 87 -2.87 -2.81 17.57
CA ALA A 87 -3.34 -1.63 18.27
C ALA A 87 -2.64 -0.36 17.76
N ALA A 88 -3.43 0.67 17.48
CA ALA A 88 -2.95 1.94 16.94
C ALA A 88 -2.19 2.73 18.01
N PRO A 89 -0.91 3.09 17.81
CA PRO A 89 -0.13 3.80 18.82
C PRO A 89 -0.64 5.23 19.08
N PHE A 90 -1.40 5.79 18.14
CA PHE A 90 -2.04 7.10 18.26
C PHE A 90 -3.34 7.07 19.09
N ILE A 91 -3.79 5.89 19.55
CA ILE A 91 -4.92 5.75 20.47
C ILE A 91 -4.40 5.46 21.87
N HIS A 92 -4.37 6.48 22.72
CA HIS A 92 -3.90 6.35 24.09
C HIS A 92 -4.88 5.53 24.96
N ALA A 93 -4.45 4.37 25.45
CA ALA A 93 -5.29 3.40 26.16
C ALA A 93 -5.97 3.98 27.41
N THR A 94 -5.25 4.78 28.20
CA THR A 94 -5.79 5.40 29.43
C THR A 94 -6.87 6.44 29.10
N GLN A 95 -6.66 7.24 28.06
CA GLN A 95 -7.64 8.22 27.59
C GLN A 95 -8.86 7.51 27.00
N PHE A 96 -8.64 6.52 26.14
CA PHE A 96 -9.71 5.72 25.54
C PHE A 96 -10.60 5.10 26.63
N ARG A 97 -10.01 4.50 27.66
CA ARG A 97 -10.74 3.90 28.79
C ARG A 97 -11.66 4.91 29.49
N ARG A 98 -11.19 6.14 29.72
CA ARG A 98 -12.01 7.19 30.36
C ARG A 98 -13.20 7.59 29.50
N PHE A 99 -12.97 7.84 28.20
CA PHE A 99 -14.07 8.12 27.26
C PHE A 99 -15.04 6.94 27.15
N TYR A 100 -14.51 5.72 27.16
CA TYR A 100 -15.30 4.50 27.10
C TYR A 100 -16.25 4.35 28.30
N GLN A 101 -15.77 4.68 29.51
CA GLN A 101 -16.62 4.68 30.70
C GLN A 101 -17.73 5.74 30.61
N GLN A 102 -17.38 6.97 30.22
CA GLN A 102 -18.34 8.08 30.05
C GLN A 102 -19.38 7.79 28.95
N PHE A 103 -18.97 7.14 27.86
CA PHE A 103 -19.87 6.72 26.79
C PHE A 103 -21.01 5.84 27.32
N TRP A 104 -20.71 4.87 28.17
CA TRP A 104 -21.74 3.99 28.74
C TRP A 104 -22.67 4.66 29.74
N GLU A 105 -22.32 5.83 30.27
CA GLU A 105 -23.20 6.64 31.10
C GLU A 105 -24.21 7.43 30.24
N ASN A 106 -23.77 7.95 29.09
CA ASN A 106 -24.63 8.74 28.19
C ASN A 106 -24.20 8.63 26.71
N PRO A 107 -24.60 7.54 26.01
CA PRO A 107 -24.13 7.26 24.66
C PRO A 107 -24.45 8.34 23.61
N LEU A 108 -25.63 8.97 23.72
CA LEU A 108 -26.11 9.97 22.75
C LEU A 108 -25.35 11.30 22.82
N HIS A 109 -24.64 11.57 23.93
CA HIS A 109 -23.85 12.79 24.10
C HIS A 109 -22.37 12.60 23.74
N ALA A 110 -21.95 11.38 23.44
CA ALA A 110 -20.57 11.12 23.06
C ALA A 110 -20.26 11.69 21.65
N PRO A 111 -19.03 12.20 21.40
CA PRO A 111 -18.66 12.73 20.10
C PRO A 111 -18.77 11.65 19.01
N PRO A 112 -19.49 11.87 17.89
CA PRO A 112 -19.66 10.86 16.84
C PRO A 112 -18.33 10.32 16.30
N LEU A 113 -17.32 11.17 16.13
CA LEU A 113 -15.99 10.74 15.68
C LEU A 113 -15.30 9.80 16.68
N TRP A 114 -15.51 9.98 17.99
CA TRP A 114 -15.00 9.03 18.98
C TRP A 114 -15.78 7.71 18.96
N ILE A 115 -17.09 7.76 18.71
CA ILE A 115 -17.90 6.54 18.53
C ILE A 115 -17.44 5.77 17.28
N SER A 116 -17.02 6.48 16.23
CA SER A 116 -16.38 5.86 15.06
C SER A 116 -15.10 5.10 15.46
N ILE A 117 -14.22 5.71 16.27
CA ILE A 117 -13.03 5.02 16.82
C ILE A 117 -13.45 3.73 17.55
N LEU A 118 -14.47 3.79 18.41
CA LEU A 118 -14.97 2.62 19.13
C LEU A 118 -15.46 1.53 18.17
N PHE A 119 -16.25 1.87 17.15
CA PHE A 119 -16.73 0.90 16.18
C PHE A 119 -15.60 0.34 15.30
N SER A 120 -14.60 1.12 14.92
CA SER A 120 -13.40 0.62 14.23
C SER A 120 -12.60 -0.34 15.10
N VAL A 121 -12.45 -0.07 16.40
CA VAL A 121 -11.88 -1.01 17.38
C VAL A 121 -12.66 -2.33 17.40
N CYS A 122 -13.99 -2.25 17.44
CA CYS A 122 -14.85 -3.44 17.39
C CYS A 122 -14.71 -4.21 16.07
N HIS A 123 -14.66 -3.51 14.93
CA HIS A 123 -14.45 -4.11 13.60
C HIS A 123 -13.15 -4.90 13.54
N ILE A 124 -12.03 -4.27 13.91
CA ILE A 124 -10.72 -4.93 13.95
C ILE A 124 -10.77 -6.17 14.86
N ALA A 125 -11.33 -6.02 16.08
CA ALA A 125 -11.39 -7.11 17.03
C ALA A 125 -12.26 -8.29 16.57
N ALA A 126 -13.42 -8.02 15.96
CA ALA A 126 -14.34 -9.03 15.47
C ALA A 126 -13.78 -9.76 14.23
N SER A 127 -13.09 -9.03 13.35
CA SER A 127 -12.63 -9.53 12.06
C SER A 127 -11.27 -10.21 12.12
N THR A 128 -10.37 -9.77 13.01
CA THR A 128 -8.96 -10.23 13.01
C THR A 128 -8.50 -10.92 14.29
N LEU A 129 -9.03 -10.53 15.45
CA LEU A 129 -8.49 -10.95 16.76
C LEU A 129 -9.31 -12.04 17.46
N ARG A 130 -10.44 -12.44 16.88
CA ARG A 130 -11.34 -13.44 17.42
C ARG A 130 -11.44 -14.66 16.50
N PRO A 131 -11.68 -15.87 17.06
CA PRO A 131 -11.91 -17.06 16.27
C PRO A 131 -13.04 -16.86 15.24
N SER A 132 -12.88 -17.50 14.08
CA SER A 132 -13.70 -17.35 12.86
C SER A 132 -15.13 -17.92 12.96
N THR A 133 -15.71 -17.98 14.16
CA THR A 133 -17.12 -18.36 14.37
C THR A 133 -18.08 -17.20 14.18
N THR A 134 -17.55 -15.98 14.01
CA THR A 134 -18.33 -14.75 13.78
C THR A 134 -18.79 -14.72 12.31
N GLU A 135 -20.09 -14.59 12.07
CA GLU A 135 -20.65 -14.50 10.72
C GLU A 135 -20.10 -13.27 9.98
N GLU A 136 -19.91 -13.37 8.66
CA GLU A 136 -19.36 -12.27 7.83
C GLU A 136 -20.20 -10.99 7.93
N VAL A 137 -21.52 -11.16 8.09
CA VAL A 137 -22.48 -10.08 8.32
C VAL A 137 -22.19 -9.32 9.62
N GLU A 138 -21.72 -10.01 10.67
CA GLU A 138 -21.38 -9.38 11.93
C GLU A 138 -20.07 -8.58 11.88
N LYS A 139 -19.17 -8.91 10.95
CA LYS A 139 -17.91 -8.18 10.75
C LYS A 139 -18.16 -6.83 10.10
N ILE A 140 -18.89 -6.82 8.98
CA ILE A 140 -19.19 -5.61 8.19
C ILE A 140 -20.02 -4.61 8.99
N ARG A 141 -20.87 -5.08 9.92
CA ARG A 141 -21.76 -4.22 10.72
C ARG A 141 -21.03 -3.09 11.44
N PHE A 142 -19.81 -3.35 11.92
CA PHE A 142 -19.05 -2.38 12.69
C PHE A 142 -18.33 -1.37 11.79
N SER A 143 -17.85 -1.78 10.61
CA SER A 143 -17.32 -0.84 9.61
C SER A 143 -18.42 0.13 9.16
N VAL A 144 -19.62 -0.38 8.84
CA VAL A 144 -20.78 0.46 8.47
C VAL A 144 -21.17 1.43 9.59
N ALA A 145 -21.20 0.97 10.84
CA ALA A 145 -21.48 1.84 11.99
C ALA A 145 -20.41 2.93 12.16
N ALA A 146 -19.13 2.58 12.00
CA ALA A 146 -18.03 3.54 12.06
C ALA A 146 -18.15 4.60 10.95
N ALA A 147 -18.52 4.21 9.73
CA ALA A 147 -18.76 5.10 8.60
C ALA A 147 -19.92 6.08 8.84
N HIS A 148 -21.04 5.60 9.38
CA HIS A 148 -22.15 6.49 9.80
C HIS A 148 -21.67 7.54 10.80
N CYS A 149 -20.92 7.12 11.82
CA CYS A 149 -20.36 8.00 12.84
C CYS A 149 -19.35 9.01 12.28
N LEU A 150 -18.54 8.63 11.28
CA LEU A 150 -17.67 9.56 10.53
C LEU A 150 -18.51 10.63 9.83
N ALA A 151 -19.52 10.21 9.07
CA ALA A 151 -20.40 11.11 8.31
C ALA A 151 -21.14 12.10 9.25
N ILE A 152 -21.75 11.61 10.33
CA ILE A 152 -22.40 12.45 11.36
C ILE A 152 -21.40 13.42 11.98
N GLY A 153 -20.19 12.94 12.26
CA GLY A 153 -19.10 13.70 12.85
C GLY A 153 -18.47 14.73 11.91
N GLN A 154 -18.86 14.77 10.63
CA GLN A 154 -18.27 15.62 9.59
C GLN A 154 -16.74 15.43 9.51
N TYR A 155 -16.32 14.17 9.33
CA TYR A 155 -14.92 13.73 9.29
C TYR A 155 -14.00 14.60 8.42
N PHE A 156 -14.53 15.21 7.36
CA PHE A 156 -13.81 16.09 6.43
C PHE A 156 -13.52 17.51 6.96
N ARG A 157 -13.85 17.81 8.22
CA ARG A 157 -13.57 19.10 8.89
C ARG A 157 -12.50 18.93 9.98
N PRO A 158 -11.71 19.97 10.30
CA PRO A 158 -10.71 19.93 11.37
C PRO A 158 -11.40 19.92 12.74
N ARG A 159 -11.84 18.73 13.17
CA ARG A 159 -12.55 18.49 14.44
C ARG A 159 -11.72 17.57 15.32
N ARG A 160 -11.99 17.64 16.64
CA ARG A 160 -11.42 16.69 17.60
C ARG A 160 -11.77 15.25 17.18
N PHE A 161 -10.78 14.36 17.23
CA PHE A 161 -10.86 12.95 16.81
C PHE A 161 -10.97 12.69 15.31
N ALA A 162 -11.02 13.71 14.44
CA ALA A 162 -11.24 13.48 13.01
C ALA A 162 -10.11 12.68 12.35
N ILE A 163 -8.86 13.01 12.68
CA ILE A 163 -7.67 12.32 12.16
C ILE A 163 -7.61 10.91 12.72
N GLU A 164 -7.77 10.77 14.03
CA GLU A 164 -7.71 9.48 14.73
C GLU A 164 -8.82 8.53 14.25
N SER A 165 -10.06 9.03 14.06
CA SER A 165 -11.18 8.24 13.57
C SER A 165 -11.01 7.80 12.12
N LEU A 166 -10.56 8.72 11.24
CA LEU A 166 -10.36 8.39 9.83
C LEU A 166 -9.20 7.42 9.64
N LEU A 167 -8.09 7.66 10.33
CA LEU A 167 -6.92 6.80 10.23
C LEU A 167 -7.22 5.41 10.79
N LEU A 168 -7.94 5.31 11.92
CA LEU A 168 -8.30 4.01 12.46
C LEU A 168 -9.32 3.27 11.59
N PHE A 169 -10.26 3.99 10.96
CA PHE A 169 -11.16 3.41 9.96
C PHE A 169 -10.38 2.84 8.77
N ALA A 170 -9.49 3.62 8.17
CA ALA A 170 -8.65 3.17 7.05
C ALA A 170 -7.73 2.01 7.46
N GLN A 171 -7.17 2.05 8.67
CA GLN A 171 -6.39 0.94 9.23
C GLN A 171 -7.24 -0.33 9.37
N ALA A 172 -8.49 -0.20 9.83
CA ALA A 172 -9.38 -1.34 9.98
C ALA A 172 -9.62 -2.02 8.63
N GLU A 173 -9.94 -1.25 7.59
CA GLU A 173 -10.08 -1.76 6.23
C GLU A 173 -8.82 -2.51 5.78
N CYS A 174 -7.63 -1.91 5.90
CA CYS A 174 -6.36 -2.55 5.55
C CYS A 174 -6.06 -3.87 6.28
N LEU A 175 -6.56 -4.02 7.51
CA LEU A 175 -6.34 -5.22 8.33
C LEU A 175 -7.38 -6.31 8.08
N THR A 176 -8.57 -5.95 7.59
CA THR A 176 -9.69 -6.88 7.45
C THR A 176 -9.92 -7.34 6.01
N THR A 177 -9.50 -6.55 5.02
CA THR A 177 -9.59 -6.92 3.61
C THR A 177 -8.28 -7.48 3.07
N THR A 178 -8.37 -8.29 2.02
CA THR A 178 -7.23 -8.68 1.18
C THR A 178 -7.09 -7.82 -0.07
N ALA A 179 -8.12 -7.01 -0.39
CA ALA A 179 -8.17 -6.15 -1.56
C ALA A 179 -8.54 -4.73 -1.14
N LEU A 180 -7.64 -3.78 -1.36
CA LEU A 180 -7.90 -2.37 -1.09
C LEU A 180 -8.64 -1.76 -2.28
N SER A 181 -9.81 -1.17 -2.04
CA SER A 181 -10.48 -0.36 -3.06
C SER A 181 -9.74 0.97 -3.27
N SER A 182 -9.95 1.57 -4.44
CA SER A 182 -9.45 2.92 -4.77
C SER A 182 -9.94 3.99 -3.78
N ASP A 183 -11.10 3.77 -3.17
CA ASP A 183 -11.72 4.65 -2.18
C ASP A 183 -10.87 4.84 -0.93
N ILE A 184 -10.13 3.81 -0.52
CA ILE A 184 -9.21 3.90 0.61
C ILE A 184 -8.09 4.90 0.29
N GLY A 185 -7.64 4.96 -0.97
CA GLY A 185 -6.75 6.00 -1.46
C GLY A 185 -7.33 7.41 -1.32
N ALA A 186 -8.63 7.59 -1.62
CA ALA A 186 -9.31 8.86 -1.43
C ALA A 186 -9.44 9.26 0.06
N ILE A 187 -9.73 8.30 0.94
CA ILE A 187 -9.76 8.51 2.40
C ILE A 187 -8.37 8.93 2.91
N LEU A 188 -7.31 8.25 2.48
CA LEU A 188 -5.93 8.59 2.85
C LEU A 188 -5.52 9.97 2.30
N GLY A 189 -5.91 10.31 1.08
CA GLY A 189 -5.69 11.66 0.52
C GLY A 189 -6.37 12.76 1.33
N LEU A 190 -7.62 12.53 1.74
CA LEU A 190 -8.31 13.45 2.65
C LEU A 190 -7.61 13.55 4.01
N LEU A 191 -7.17 12.43 4.58
CA LEU A 191 -6.47 12.38 5.85
C LEU A 191 -5.20 13.24 5.81
N VAL A 192 -4.38 13.09 4.77
CA VAL A 192 -3.15 13.89 4.56
C VAL A 192 -3.49 15.38 4.50
N ARG A 193 -4.54 15.75 3.75
CA ARG A 193 -5.00 17.15 3.67
C ARG A 193 -5.45 17.68 5.03
N LEU A 194 -6.23 16.91 5.79
CA LEU A 194 -6.70 17.30 7.11
C LEU A 194 -5.54 17.44 8.10
N ALA A 195 -4.66 16.44 8.16
CA ALA A 195 -3.47 16.45 8.99
C ALA A 195 -2.58 17.66 8.69
N THR A 196 -2.43 18.00 7.41
CA THR A 196 -1.71 19.21 6.98
C THR A 196 -2.40 20.47 7.49
N SER A 197 -3.71 20.59 7.29
CA SER A 197 -4.50 21.76 7.71
C SER A 197 -4.51 21.98 9.23
N MET A 198 -4.37 20.91 10.00
CA MET A 198 -4.34 20.92 11.46
C MET A 198 -2.90 20.98 12.03
N GLY A 199 -1.88 21.06 11.16
CA GLY A 199 -0.48 21.22 11.58
C GLY A 199 0.22 19.95 12.07
N TYR A 200 -0.31 18.75 11.80
CA TYR A 200 0.26 17.48 12.28
C TYR A 200 1.59 17.11 11.58
N HIS A 201 1.85 17.72 10.44
CA HIS A 201 3.13 17.64 9.71
C HIS A 201 4.25 18.47 10.34
N ARG A 202 3.94 19.27 11.37
CA ARG A 202 4.91 20.08 12.09
C ARG A 202 5.19 19.51 13.48
N ASP A 203 6.43 19.56 13.92
CA ASP A 203 6.81 19.23 15.28
C ASP A 203 6.06 20.15 16.24
N PRO A 204 5.27 19.59 17.17
CA PRO A 204 4.39 20.39 18.01
C PRO A 204 5.14 21.08 19.16
N GLU A 205 6.47 20.96 19.24
CA GLU A 205 7.29 21.56 20.29
C GLU A 205 7.08 23.08 20.44
N PRO A 206 7.03 23.89 19.36
CA PRO A 206 6.77 25.32 19.46
C PRO A 206 5.31 25.67 19.79
N LEU A 207 4.38 24.71 19.70
CA LEU A 207 2.96 24.95 19.92
C LEU A 207 2.64 25.05 21.41
N LEU A 208 1.72 25.96 21.75
CA LEU A 208 1.20 26.14 23.11
C LEU A 208 0.06 25.15 23.41
N ILE A 209 0.38 23.86 23.31
CA ILE A 209 -0.53 22.74 23.62
C ILE A 209 0.08 21.87 24.73
N SER A 210 -0.73 21.00 25.34
CA SER A 210 -0.27 20.15 26.44
C SER A 210 0.85 19.19 26.00
N PRO A 211 1.77 18.78 26.88
CA PRO A 211 2.79 17.77 26.57
C PRO A 211 2.18 16.46 26.05
N PHE A 212 1.01 16.08 26.60
CA PHE A 212 0.23 14.95 26.11
C PHE A 212 -0.15 15.11 24.63
N GLU A 213 -0.75 16.24 24.24
CA GLU A 213 -1.13 16.47 22.85
C GLU A 213 0.08 16.53 21.90
N LYS A 214 1.21 17.09 22.37
CA LYS A 214 2.46 17.08 21.59
C LYS A 214 2.89 15.64 21.28
N GLU A 215 2.89 14.77 22.29
CA GLU A 215 3.31 13.38 22.13
C GLU A 215 2.31 12.59 21.26
N MET A 216 1.01 12.74 21.51
CA MET A 216 -0.01 12.04 20.72
C MET A 216 0.01 12.46 19.24
N ARG A 217 0.33 13.71 18.93
CA ARG A 217 0.55 14.17 17.55
C ARG A 217 1.76 13.53 16.89
N ARG A 218 2.87 13.32 17.62
CA ARG A 218 4.06 12.62 17.09
C ARG A 218 3.82 11.13 16.81
N ARG A 219 2.86 10.51 17.51
CA ARG A 219 2.45 9.11 17.28
C ARG A 219 1.57 8.92 16.04
N LEU A 220 1.15 10.01 15.39
CA LEU A 220 0.40 9.96 14.15
C LEU A 220 1.36 10.02 12.95
N PRO A 221 1.18 9.16 11.95
CA PRO A 221 1.96 9.25 10.72
C PRO A 221 1.58 10.54 10.00
N SER A 222 2.57 11.36 9.61
CA SER A 222 2.30 12.60 8.87
C SER A 222 1.72 12.31 7.49
N GLY A 223 2.23 11.27 6.80
CA GLY A 223 1.84 10.94 5.42
C GLY A 223 2.06 12.08 4.42
N VAL A 224 2.76 13.13 4.84
CA VAL A 224 3.00 14.36 4.08
C VAL A 224 4.33 14.23 3.36
N GLN A 225 4.42 14.82 2.16
CA GLN A 225 5.61 14.74 1.32
C GLN A 225 6.83 15.48 1.92
N PHE A 226 7.97 14.82 2.07
CA PHE A 226 9.25 15.45 2.42
C PHE A 226 9.71 16.39 1.30
N PRO A 227 10.39 17.53 1.61
CA PRO A 227 10.81 18.02 2.92
C PRO A 227 9.80 18.94 3.61
N THR A 228 8.49 18.75 3.38
CA THR A 228 7.48 19.70 3.90
C THR A 228 7.02 19.41 5.32
N TRP A 229 7.57 18.40 5.98
CA TRP A 229 7.27 18.02 7.37
C TRP A 229 8.53 17.99 8.23
N ASP A 230 8.40 18.26 9.54
CA ASP A 230 9.51 18.28 10.51
C ASP A 230 9.16 17.59 11.85
N THR A 231 8.01 16.90 11.92
CA THR A 231 7.58 16.12 13.09
C THR A 231 8.63 15.10 13.54
N LYS A 232 9.01 15.16 14.81
CA LYS A 232 9.98 14.22 15.40
C LYS A 232 9.35 12.87 15.72
N ILE A 233 10.19 11.83 15.78
CA ILE A 233 9.82 10.49 16.26
C ILE A 233 9.28 10.58 17.69
N PRO A 234 8.17 9.87 18.03
CA PRO A 234 7.62 9.86 19.38
C PRO A 234 8.58 9.21 20.39
N ARG A 235 8.46 9.61 21.65
CA ARG A 235 9.24 9.01 22.75
C ARG A 235 8.74 7.60 23.02
N VAL A 236 9.66 6.71 23.37
CA VAL A 236 9.33 5.33 23.76
C VAL A 236 8.76 5.36 25.18
N LEU A 237 7.45 5.62 25.28
CA LEU A 237 6.69 5.73 26.54
C LEU A 237 5.54 4.73 26.55
N GLN A 238 5.20 4.21 27.73
CA GLN A 238 3.96 3.44 27.93
C GLN A 238 2.78 4.41 28.16
N ASP A 239 1.56 3.99 27.82
CA ASP A 239 0.34 4.80 28.03
C ASP A 239 -0.03 4.99 29.52
N SER A 240 0.65 4.26 30.41
CA SER A 240 0.55 4.49 31.86
C SER A 240 1.50 5.58 32.35
N ASP A 241 2.49 5.98 31.55
CA ASP A 241 3.55 6.88 31.98
C ASP A 241 3.14 8.36 31.93
N PHE A 242 2.12 8.71 31.15
CA PHE A 242 1.65 10.08 30.97
C PHE A 242 0.17 10.09 30.57
N ASP A 243 -0.49 11.22 30.79
CA ASP A 243 -1.87 11.47 30.40
C ASP A 243 -2.16 12.98 30.20
N GLU A 244 -3.42 13.34 29.93
CA GLU A 244 -3.89 14.71 29.68
C GLU A 244 -3.55 15.72 30.81
N THR A 245 -3.28 15.25 32.03
CA THR A 245 -2.94 16.10 33.18
C THR A 245 -1.44 16.33 33.34
N SER A 246 -0.62 15.70 32.50
CA SER A 246 0.85 15.79 32.59
C SER A 246 1.34 17.18 32.22
N THR A 247 2.15 17.78 33.10
CA THR A 247 2.80 19.08 32.87
C THR A 247 4.14 18.95 32.14
N GLU A 248 4.74 17.76 32.16
CA GLU A 248 5.95 17.40 31.43
C GLU A 248 5.91 15.92 31.02
N LEU A 249 6.62 15.56 29.95
CA LEU A 249 6.75 14.15 29.53
C LEU A 249 7.93 13.49 30.25
N PRO A 250 7.77 12.24 30.73
CA PRO A 250 8.89 11.48 31.27
C PRO A 250 9.99 11.25 30.22
N PRO A 251 11.21 10.90 30.66
CA PRO A 251 12.28 10.52 29.75
C PRO A 251 11.89 9.27 28.94
N SER A 252 12.36 9.19 27.69
CA SER A 252 12.14 8.01 26.86
C SER A 252 12.77 6.78 27.50
N ARG A 253 12.05 5.65 27.50
CA ARG A 253 12.57 4.37 27.98
C ARG A 253 13.61 3.80 27.01
N PRO A 254 14.53 2.93 27.50
CA PRO A 254 15.41 2.16 26.63
C PRO A 254 14.61 1.28 25.66
N GLU A 255 15.14 1.08 24.44
CA GLU A 255 14.47 0.30 23.38
C GLU A 255 14.23 -1.17 23.74
N LEU A 256 14.88 -1.72 24.77
CA LEU A 256 14.71 -3.13 25.16
C LEU A 256 13.50 -3.42 26.06
N GLU A 257 12.78 -2.42 26.55
CA GLU A 257 11.68 -2.61 27.51
C GLU A 257 10.31 -2.98 26.88
N GLY A 258 10.29 -3.51 25.66
CA GLY A 258 9.07 -4.12 25.08
C GLY A 258 7.93 -3.13 24.80
N SER A 259 8.24 -1.87 24.47
CA SER A 259 7.22 -0.93 24.01
C SER A 259 6.78 -1.23 22.58
N HIS A 260 5.48 -1.33 22.34
CA HIS A 260 4.90 -1.50 21.00
C HIS A 260 5.30 -0.36 20.02
N LEU A 261 5.76 0.79 20.54
CA LEU A 261 6.24 1.91 19.73
C LEU A 261 7.57 1.64 19.01
N ILE A 262 8.33 0.61 19.38
CA ILE A 262 9.64 0.36 18.76
C ILE A 262 9.48 -0.03 17.29
N PHE A 263 8.49 -0.89 16.99
CA PHE A 263 8.14 -1.21 15.62
C PHE A 263 7.73 0.05 14.85
N TYR A 264 6.88 0.88 15.46
CA TYR A 264 6.41 2.12 14.84
C TYR A 264 7.56 3.08 14.53
N ASN A 265 8.49 3.26 15.48
CA ASN A 265 9.66 4.12 15.30
C ASN A 265 10.62 3.57 14.24
N THR A 266 10.82 2.26 14.20
CA THR A 266 11.62 1.58 13.17
C THR A 266 10.98 1.77 11.79
N LYS A 267 9.67 1.50 11.69
CA LYS A 267 8.89 1.72 10.48
C LYS A 267 8.97 3.18 10.02
N HIS A 268 8.86 4.14 10.94
CA HIS A 268 8.97 5.57 10.61
C HIS A 268 10.31 5.85 9.94
N LYS A 269 11.45 5.43 10.53
CA LYS A 269 12.78 5.63 9.94
C LYS A 269 12.89 5.08 8.52
N PHE A 270 12.37 3.87 8.29
CA PHE A 270 12.38 3.27 6.95
C PHE A 270 11.48 4.05 5.99
N MET A 271 10.31 4.49 6.43
CA MET A 271 9.39 5.27 5.61
C MET A 271 9.96 6.63 5.21
N VAL A 272 10.81 7.27 6.03
CA VAL A 272 11.51 8.51 5.65
C VAL A 272 12.44 8.27 4.47
N VAL A 273 13.22 7.18 4.49
CA VAL A 273 14.10 6.83 3.37
C VAL A 273 13.28 6.37 2.17
N PHE A 274 12.23 5.57 2.40
CA PHE A 274 11.37 5.08 1.33
C PHE A 274 10.65 6.22 0.60
N GLU A 275 10.25 7.26 1.30
CA GLU A 275 9.69 8.47 0.70
C GLU A 275 10.69 9.15 -0.25
N LYS A 276 11.98 9.18 0.08
CA LYS A 276 13.03 9.66 -0.84
C LYS A 276 13.17 8.77 -2.07
N ILE A 277 13.14 7.44 -1.86
CA ILE A 277 13.14 6.45 -2.94
C ILE A 277 11.93 6.65 -3.86
N LEU A 278 10.72 6.82 -3.31
CA LEU A 278 9.51 7.07 -4.08
C LEU A 278 9.63 8.35 -4.90
N ARG A 279 10.15 9.45 -4.33
CA ARG A 279 10.39 10.69 -5.08
C ARG A 279 11.36 10.48 -6.25
N HIS A 280 12.44 9.72 -6.01
CA HIS A 280 13.41 9.37 -7.06
C HIS A 280 12.75 8.54 -8.18
N THR A 281 12.10 7.44 -7.82
CA THR A 281 11.48 6.49 -8.77
C THR A 281 10.28 7.08 -9.51
N LEU A 282 9.54 8.00 -8.90
CA LEU A 282 8.39 8.69 -9.52
C LEU A 282 8.79 9.99 -10.24
N SER A 283 10.07 10.40 -10.18
CA SER A 283 10.55 11.58 -10.88
C SER A 283 10.49 11.37 -12.40
N THR A 284 10.11 12.41 -13.13
CA THR A 284 10.18 12.42 -14.60
C THR A 284 11.63 12.55 -15.11
N GLN A 285 12.55 12.98 -14.25
CA GLN A 285 13.97 13.13 -14.53
C GLN A 285 14.78 12.56 -13.35
N PRO A 286 14.85 11.23 -13.20
CA PRO A 286 15.57 10.61 -12.10
C PRO A 286 17.09 10.80 -12.29
N ASN A 287 17.77 11.18 -11.22
CA ASN A 287 19.23 11.31 -11.20
C ASN A 287 19.85 9.97 -10.77
N GLU A 288 20.35 9.18 -11.72
CA GLU A 288 20.88 7.83 -11.44
C GLU A 288 22.00 7.80 -10.39
N SER A 289 22.73 8.91 -10.21
CA SER A 289 23.78 9.00 -9.19
C SER A 289 23.25 8.90 -7.75
N GLU A 290 21.96 9.17 -7.53
CA GLU A 290 21.32 9.09 -6.21
C GLU A 290 20.99 7.66 -5.79
N VAL A 291 20.94 6.71 -6.72
CA VAL A 291 20.56 5.32 -6.45
C VAL A 291 21.48 4.69 -5.39
N ALA A 292 22.78 4.84 -5.55
CA ALA A 292 23.76 4.28 -4.60
C ALA A 292 23.67 4.94 -3.22
N ALA A 293 23.38 6.24 -3.16
CA ALA A 293 23.22 6.96 -1.91
C ALA A 293 21.95 6.50 -1.17
N LEU A 294 20.83 6.35 -1.87
CA LEU A 294 19.56 5.88 -1.31
C LEU A 294 19.62 4.41 -0.86
N ASP A 295 20.27 3.52 -1.63
CA ASP A 295 20.51 2.13 -1.23
C ASP A 295 21.37 2.08 0.04
N SER A 296 22.48 2.83 0.07
CA SER A 296 23.34 2.90 1.26
C SER A 296 22.63 3.47 2.48
N GLU A 297 21.77 4.48 2.31
CA GLU A 297 20.98 5.05 3.41
C GLU A 297 20.02 4.00 4.00
N MET A 298 19.28 3.28 3.15
CA MET A 298 18.35 2.23 3.59
C MET A 298 19.09 1.08 4.28
N ARG A 299 20.23 0.65 3.75
CA ARG A 299 21.06 -0.40 4.38
C ARG A 299 21.64 0.04 5.71
N ALA A 300 22.03 1.30 5.86
CA ALA A 300 22.53 1.84 7.12
C ALA A 300 21.44 1.81 8.20
N GLU A 301 20.21 2.23 7.87
CA GLU A 301 19.07 2.13 8.79
C GLU A 301 18.74 0.68 9.17
N TYR A 302 18.85 -0.25 8.22
CA TYR A 302 18.65 -1.67 8.48
C TYR A 302 19.75 -2.28 9.37
N ALA A 303 21.01 -1.85 9.21
CA ALA A 303 22.15 -2.39 9.95
C ALA A 303 22.11 -2.06 11.45
N VAL A 304 21.51 -0.91 11.81
CA VAL A 304 21.40 -0.44 13.19
C VAL A 304 20.15 -0.96 13.92
N LEU A 305 19.39 -1.87 13.30
CA LEU A 305 18.24 -2.49 13.94
C LEU A 305 18.62 -3.17 15.27
N PRO A 306 17.80 -3.01 16.32
CA PRO A 306 17.96 -3.76 17.56
C PRO A 306 17.99 -5.28 17.30
N GLU A 307 18.83 -6.00 18.05
CA GLU A 307 19.06 -7.44 17.84
C GLU A 307 17.75 -8.25 17.83
N PHE A 308 16.79 -7.91 18.69
CA PHE A 308 15.51 -8.62 18.75
C PHE A 308 14.59 -8.37 17.54
N LEU A 309 14.81 -7.31 16.76
CA LEU A 309 14.07 -7.01 15.51
C LEU A 309 14.76 -7.55 14.25
N ARG A 310 15.97 -8.10 14.36
CA ARG A 310 16.66 -8.68 13.21
C ARG A 310 15.91 -9.91 12.67
N PRO A 311 15.98 -10.17 11.36
CA PRO A 311 15.36 -11.35 10.76
C PRO A 311 15.84 -12.61 11.44
N ARG A 312 14.91 -13.55 11.63
CA ARG A 312 15.20 -14.87 12.19
C ARG A 312 14.37 -15.90 11.43
N PRO A 313 14.96 -17.03 11.00
CA PRO A 313 14.21 -18.12 10.40
C PRO A 313 13.08 -18.60 11.32
N MET A 314 12.02 -19.13 10.72
CA MET A 314 10.89 -19.65 11.48
C MET A 314 11.28 -20.83 12.38
N SER A 315 12.21 -21.67 11.94
CA SER A 315 12.79 -22.78 12.72
C SER A 315 13.46 -22.33 14.02
N ASP A 316 13.99 -21.11 14.04
CA ASP A 316 14.75 -20.57 15.16
C ASP A 316 13.87 -19.69 16.06
N SER A 317 12.61 -19.46 15.67
CA SER A 317 11.65 -18.58 16.33
C SER A 317 10.62 -19.32 17.19
N VAL A 318 10.81 -20.63 17.43
CA VAL A 318 9.82 -21.51 18.10
C VAL A 318 9.37 -21.03 19.47
N VAL A 319 10.21 -20.29 20.19
CA VAL A 319 9.91 -19.74 21.53
C VAL A 319 9.62 -18.23 21.51
N ASP A 320 9.70 -17.60 20.34
CA ASP A 320 9.40 -16.18 20.20
C ASP A 320 7.87 -15.97 20.20
N PRO A 321 7.38 -14.86 20.78
CA PRO A 321 5.96 -14.58 20.76
C PRO A 321 5.50 -14.18 19.35
N ALA A 322 4.28 -14.55 18.97
CA ALA A 322 3.73 -14.35 17.63
C ALA A 322 3.84 -12.90 17.12
N ASN A 323 3.54 -11.93 17.98
CA ASN A 323 3.64 -10.50 17.66
C ASN A 323 5.08 -10.08 17.29
N LEU A 324 6.09 -10.67 17.91
CA LEU A 324 7.50 -10.40 17.60
C LEU A 324 7.91 -11.00 16.25
N ILE A 325 7.47 -12.23 15.97
CA ILE A 325 7.70 -12.90 14.68
C ILE A 325 7.14 -12.03 13.54
N VAL A 326 5.88 -11.60 13.68
CA VAL A 326 5.23 -10.73 12.69
C VAL A 326 5.90 -9.38 12.58
N THR A 327 6.32 -8.79 13.71
CA THR A 327 7.05 -7.52 13.70
C THR A 327 8.33 -7.63 12.87
N ARG A 328 9.12 -8.70 13.04
CA ARG A 328 10.33 -8.94 12.24
C ARG A 328 10.01 -9.09 10.76
N LEU A 329 8.99 -9.89 10.42
CA LEU A 329 8.56 -10.06 9.03
C LEU A 329 8.15 -8.72 8.39
N CYS A 330 7.37 -7.89 9.08
CA CYS A 330 6.98 -6.56 8.60
C CYS A 330 8.19 -5.65 8.36
N VAL A 331 9.18 -5.66 9.26
CA VAL A 331 10.42 -4.86 9.11
C VAL A 331 11.23 -5.36 7.91
N SER A 332 11.43 -6.68 7.78
CA SER A 332 12.14 -7.29 6.65
C SER A 332 11.47 -6.98 5.32
N PHE A 333 10.15 -7.14 5.22
CA PHE A 333 9.40 -6.91 3.99
C PHE A 333 9.44 -5.45 3.57
N LEU A 334 9.32 -4.53 4.53
CA LEU A 334 9.46 -3.10 4.25
C LEU A 334 10.85 -2.79 3.69
N TYR A 335 11.91 -3.34 4.29
CA TYR A 335 13.27 -3.18 3.80
C TYR A 335 13.46 -3.74 2.38
N TYR A 336 13.03 -4.98 2.13
CA TYR A 336 13.12 -5.62 0.81
C TYR A 336 12.36 -4.82 -0.25
N LYS A 337 11.14 -4.36 0.08
CA LYS A 337 10.32 -3.53 -0.79
C LYS A 337 11.02 -2.23 -1.16
N CYS A 338 11.61 -1.54 -0.18
CA CYS A 338 12.28 -0.26 -0.43
C CYS A 338 13.40 -0.41 -1.46
N LEU A 339 14.28 -1.40 -1.26
CA LEU A 339 15.39 -1.66 -2.18
C LEU A 339 14.88 -2.14 -3.54
N CYS A 340 13.90 -3.03 -3.57
CA CYS A 340 13.36 -3.52 -4.83
C CYS A 340 12.70 -2.41 -5.65
N VAL A 341 11.94 -1.49 -5.02
CA VAL A 341 11.34 -0.33 -5.71
C VAL A 341 12.41 0.63 -6.23
N LEU A 342 13.51 0.84 -5.50
CA LEU A 342 14.62 1.68 -5.93
C LEU A 342 15.33 1.10 -7.17
N HIS A 343 15.60 -0.20 -7.17
CA HIS A 343 16.41 -0.84 -8.20
C HIS A 343 15.63 -1.30 -9.44
N ARG A 344 14.32 -1.55 -9.31
CA ARG A 344 13.46 -2.06 -10.39
C ARG A 344 13.60 -1.30 -11.72
N PRO A 345 13.53 0.05 -11.79
CA PRO A 345 13.66 0.75 -13.07
C PRO A 345 14.98 0.44 -13.80
N TYR A 346 16.03 0.15 -13.05
CA TYR A 346 17.37 -0.16 -13.56
C TYR A 346 17.58 -1.62 -13.92
N VAL A 347 16.67 -2.51 -13.51
CA VAL A 347 16.63 -3.91 -13.98
C VAL A 347 16.33 -3.93 -15.49
N MET A 348 15.40 -3.09 -15.94
CA MET A 348 15.08 -2.93 -17.35
C MET A 348 16.23 -2.35 -18.18
N LEU A 349 17.09 -1.55 -17.55
CA LEU A 349 18.32 -1.03 -18.13
C LEU A 349 19.49 -2.03 -18.05
N GLN A 350 19.24 -3.28 -17.65
CA GLN A 350 20.22 -4.36 -17.55
C GLN A 350 21.41 -4.05 -16.63
N ARG A 351 21.21 -3.20 -15.61
CA ARG A 351 22.25 -2.89 -14.62
C ARG A 351 22.45 -4.09 -13.69
N LYS A 352 23.60 -4.76 -13.81
CA LYS A 352 23.95 -5.98 -13.05
C LYS A 352 23.72 -5.87 -11.54
N GLU A 353 24.13 -4.76 -10.94
CA GLU A 353 23.94 -4.52 -9.50
C GLU A 353 22.46 -4.46 -9.12
N SER A 354 21.65 -3.73 -9.90
CA SER A 354 20.20 -3.63 -9.67
C SER A 354 19.48 -4.95 -9.88
N ILE A 355 19.88 -5.74 -10.89
CA ILE A 355 19.38 -7.10 -11.11
C ILE A 355 19.64 -7.95 -9.87
N MET A 356 20.86 -7.93 -9.33
CA MET A 356 21.22 -8.69 -8.13
C MET A 356 20.40 -8.26 -6.91
N VAL A 357 20.31 -6.95 -6.65
CA VAL A 357 19.56 -6.44 -5.50
C VAL A 357 18.07 -6.79 -5.62
N CYS A 358 17.45 -6.59 -6.79
CA CYS A 358 16.07 -6.98 -7.02
C CYS A 358 15.88 -8.49 -6.87
N TYR A 359 16.78 -9.31 -7.41
CA TYR A 359 16.74 -10.76 -7.26
C TYR A 359 16.77 -11.20 -5.79
N ASP A 360 17.76 -10.71 -5.04
CA ASP A 360 17.98 -11.09 -3.64
C ASP A 360 16.81 -10.66 -2.75
N THR A 361 16.34 -9.42 -2.91
CA THR A 361 15.27 -8.84 -2.08
C THR A 361 13.92 -9.45 -2.39
N SER A 362 13.57 -9.64 -3.66
CA SER A 362 12.31 -10.28 -4.06
C SER A 362 12.31 -11.78 -3.73
N SER A 363 13.44 -12.49 -3.91
CA SER A 363 13.59 -13.89 -3.49
C SER A 363 13.40 -14.05 -1.99
N SER A 364 14.00 -13.15 -1.19
CA SER A 364 13.89 -13.18 0.27
C SER A 364 12.46 -12.90 0.72
N LEU A 365 11.80 -11.88 0.14
CA LEU A 365 10.41 -11.55 0.45
C LEU A 365 9.47 -12.73 0.18
N VAL A 366 9.52 -13.30 -1.04
CA VAL A 366 8.65 -14.41 -1.44
C VAL A 366 8.93 -15.65 -0.59
N ARG A 367 10.20 -15.97 -0.32
CA ARG A 367 10.59 -17.12 0.49
C ARG A 367 10.12 -16.97 1.94
N ASP A 368 10.42 -15.85 2.57
CA ASP A 368 10.05 -15.58 3.96
C ASP A 368 8.51 -15.61 4.11
N PHE A 369 7.76 -15.11 3.12
CA PHE A 369 6.29 -15.22 3.11
C PHE A 369 5.83 -16.68 3.01
N VAL A 370 6.34 -17.44 2.03
CA VAL A 370 5.97 -18.84 1.80
C VAL A 370 6.29 -19.71 3.02
N ASP A 371 7.47 -19.53 3.61
CA ASP A 371 7.93 -20.32 4.75
C ASP A 371 7.14 -19.97 6.03
N ALA A 372 6.64 -18.74 6.17
CA ALA A 372 5.81 -18.32 7.30
C ALA A 372 4.32 -18.61 7.12
N TYR A 373 3.82 -18.77 5.89
CA TYR A 373 2.39 -18.80 5.58
C TYR A 373 1.58 -19.81 6.42
N TYR A 374 2.08 -21.03 6.56
CA TYR A 374 1.36 -22.08 7.31
C TYR A 374 1.36 -21.85 8.82
N GLU A 375 2.27 -21.03 9.36
CA GLU A 375 2.30 -20.69 10.78
C GLU A 375 1.14 -19.78 11.22
N PHE A 376 0.46 -19.14 10.27
CA PHE A 376 -0.72 -18.32 10.53
C PHE A 376 -2.03 -19.13 10.48
N LYS A 377 -1.98 -20.39 10.04
CA LYS A 377 -3.14 -21.29 9.99
C LYS A 377 -3.45 -21.85 11.40
N PRO A 378 -4.65 -22.44 11.62
CA PRO A 378 -5.00 -23.02 12.91
C PRO A 378 -3.94 -24.02 13.41
N GLY A 379 -3.44 -23.83 14.62
CA GLY A 379 -2.38 -24.65 15.24
C GLY A 379 -0.95 -24.20 14.95
N GLY A 380 -0.74 -23.18 14.11
CA GLY A 380 0.59 -22.60 13.84
C GLY A 380 1.04 -21.60 14.90
N GLN A 381 2.34 -21.30 14.96
CA GLN A 381 2.91 -20.45 16.02
C GLN A 381 2.45 -18.98 15.94
N ALA A 382 2.06 -18.53 14.76
CA ALA A 382 1.60 -17.17 14.48
C ALA A 382 0.07 -17.09 14.27
N GLU A 383 -0.68 -18.12 14.69
CA GLU A 383 -2.13 -18.20 14.52
C GLU A 383 -2.88 -16.96 15.07
N THR A 384 -2.38 -16.35 16.14
CA THR A 384 -3.01 -15.18 16.77
C THR A 384 -2.81 -13.87 15.99
N GLU A 385 -1.93 -13.88 14.99
CA GLU A 385 -1.55 -12.71 14.20
C GLU A 385 -1.96 -12.86 12.73
N ARG A 386 -3.08 -13.53 12.46
CA ARG A 386 -3.64 -13.78 11.10
C ARG A 386 -3.84 -12.52 10.25
N TRP A 387 -4.01 -11.36 10.87
CA TRP A 387 -4.07 -10.07 10.16
C TRP A 387 -2.83 -9.84 9.29
N PHE A 388 -1.69 -10.47 9.59
CA PHE A 388 -0.50 -10.44 8.74
C PHE A 388 -0.75 -11.00 7.34
N LEU A 389 -1.84 -11.74 7.09
CA LEU A 389 -2.21 -12.22 5.75
C LEU A 389 -3.25 -11.31 5.05
N SER A 390 -3.48 -10.09 5.57
CA SER A 390 -4.36 -9.08 4.99
C SER A 390 -3.72 -8.35 3.80
N SER A 391 -4.39 -7.33 3.26
CA SER A 391 -4.07 -6.73 1.97
C SER A 391 -2.64 -6.19 1.84
N ILE A 392 -2.09 -5.52 2.85
CA ILE A 392 -0.78 -4.85 2.73
C ILE A 392 0.34 -5.85 2.43
N THR A 393 0.48 -6.86 3.27
CA THR A 393 1.49 -7.91 3.16
C THR A 393 1.22 -8.84 1.98
N TRP A 394 -0.06 -9.08 1.66
CA TRP A 394 -0.42 -9.80 0.45
C TRP A 394 0.02 -9.06 -0.82
N HIS A 395 -0.17 -7.75 -0.88
CA HIS A 395 0.32 -6.94 -2.00
C HIS A 395 1.85 -6.91 -2.06
N ASP A 396 2.54 -6.87 -0.91
CA ASP A 396 4.00 -6.99 -0.88
C ASP A 396 4.47 -8.36 -1.40
N PHE A 397 3.75 -9.43 -1.08
CA PHE A 397 4.01 -10.78 -1.61
C PHE A 397 3.82 -10.86 -3.12
N LEU A 398 2.68 -10.39 -3.63
CA LEU A 398 2.42 -10.31 -5.08
C LEU A 398 3.47 -9.45 -5.79
N PHE A 399 3.85 -8.31 -5.20
CA PHE A 399 4.93 -7.47 -5.71
C PHE A 399 6.26 -8.22 -5.78
N GLY A 400 6.63 -9.00 -4.75
CA GLY A 400 7.84 -9.82 -4.77
C GLY A 400 7.82 -10.87 -5.87
N MET A 401 6.68 -11.56 -6.07
CA MET A 401 6.52 -12.53 -7.17
C MET A 401 6.71 -11.87 -8.54
N MET A 402 6.11 -10.70 -8.73
CA MET A 402 6.22 -9.94 -9.98
C MET A 402 7.64 -9.42 -10.23
N ALA A 403 8.33 -8.97 -9.19
CA ALA A 403 9.73 -8.54 -9.29
C ALA A 403 10.65 -9.72 -9.70
N LEU A 404 10.39 -10.93 -9.19
CA LEU A 404 11.11 -12.13 -9.63
C LEU A 404 10.83 -12.45 -11.10
N CYS A 405 9.57 -12.39 -11.54
CA CYS A 405 9.23 -12.58 -12.95
C CYS A 405 9.99 -11.57 -13.85
N LEU A 406 10.04 -10.31 -13.45
CA LEU A 406 10.79 -9.25 -14.13
C LEU A 406 12.28 -9.59 -14.26
N VAL A 407 12.90 -10.03 -13.17
CA VAL A 407 14.31 -10.45 -13.15
C VAL A 407 14.54 -11.66 -14.06
N VAL A 408 13.67 -12.68 -14.03
CA VAL A 408 13.79 -13.86 -14.90
C VAL A 408 13.67 -13.49 -16.37
N CYS A 409 12.66 -12.69 -16.75
CA CYS A 409 12.50 -12.20 -18.12
C CYS A 409 13.76 -11.48 -18.60
N THR A 410 14.25 -10.49 -17.85
CA THR A 410 15.40 -9.68 -18.26
C THR A 410 16.71 -10.46 -18.33
N THR A 411 16.93 -11.43 -17.44
CA THR A 411 18.17 -12.23 -17.39
C THR A 411 18.17 -13.41 -18.37
N SER A 412 17.00 -13.86 -18.82
CA SER A 412 16.87 -14.98 -19.77
C SER A 412 17.30 -14.64 -21.21
N HIS A 413 17.30 -13.35 -21.58
CA HIS A 413 17.64 -12.89 -22.93
C HIS A 413 19.14 -12.75 -23.20
N GLU A 414 20.00 -12.83 -22.17
CA GLU A 414 21.46 -12.68 -22.31
C GLU A 414 22.25 -13.67 -21.44
N SER A 415 23.57 -13.76 -21.65
CA SER A 415 24.53 -14.62 -20.94
C SER A 415 24.66 -14.33 -19.42
N ALA A 416 23.75 -13.53 -18.84
CA ALA A 416 23.61 -13.27 -17.40
C ALA A 416 22.91 -14.41 -16.63
N ALA A 417 22.57 -15.51 -17.30
CA ALA A 417 22.02 -16.73 -16.70
C ALA A 417 22.90 -17.34 -15.57
N SER A 418 24.15 -16.90 -15.39
CA SER A 418 24.99 -17.33 -14.27
C SER A 418 24.73 -16.58 -12.95
N ILE A 419 24.02 -15.45 -12.99
CA ILE A 419 23.79 -14.58 -11.84
C ILE A 419 22.54 -15.01 -11.05
N THR A 420 21.53 -15.54 -11.75
CA THR A 420 20.23 -15.89 -11.17
C THR A 420 19.97 -17.38 -11.35
N GLY A 421 19.69 -18.09 -10.25
CA GLY A 421 19.30 -19.49 -10.30
C GLY A 421 17.89 -19.63 -10.86
N ILE A 422 17.72 -19.67 -12.20
CA ILE A 422 16.40 -19.72 -12.86
C ILE A 422 15.57 -20.88 -12.29
N ASP A 423 16.13 -22.09 -12.23
CA ASP A 423 15.43 -23.27 -11.70
C ASP A 423 14.97 -23.07 -10.24
N THR A 424 15.85 -22.51 -9.39
CA THR A 424 15.49 -22.21 -7.99
C THR A 424 14.42 -21.14 -7.89
N THR A 425 14.42 -20.18 -8.82
CA THR A 425 13.44 -19.10 -8.87
C THR A 425 12.07 -19.63 -9.31
N LEU A 426 12.04 -20.45 -10.36
CA LEU A 426 10.82 -21.10 -10.84
C LEU A 426 10.24 -22.04 -9.78
N ALA A 427 11.08 -22.78 -9.04
CA ALA A 427 10.61 -23.61 -7.93
C ALA A 427 9.98 -22.77 -6.80
N LEU A 428 10.59 -21.63 -6.46
CA LEU A 428 10.03 -20.70 -5.48
C LEU A 428 8.70 -20.09 -5.96
N LEU A 429 8.64 -19.65 -7.21
CA LEU A 429 7.42 -19.12 -7.83
C LEU A 429 6.31 -20.17 -7.91
N THR A 430 6.66 -21.44 -8.15
CA THR A 430 5.70 -22.56 -8.13
C THR A 430 5.07 -22.72 -6.75
N ARG A 431 5.89 -22.78 -5.69
CA ARG A 431 5.41 -22.85 -4.30
C ARG A 431 4.51 -21.64 -3.97
N ALA A 432 4.92 -20.45 -4.37
CA ALA A 432 4.18 -19.21 -4.15
C ALA A 432 2.82 -19.21 -4.87
N ARG A 433 2.79 -19.66 -6.13
CA ARG A 433 1.55 -19.81 -6.92
C ARG A 433 0.58 -20.78 -6.24
N ASP A 434 1.06 -21.93 -5.78
CA ASP A 434 0.21 -22.93 -5.15
C ASP A 434 -0.47 -22.39 -3.88
N LEU A 435 0.23 -21.53 -3.11
CA LEU A 435 -0.36 -20.79 -1.99
C LEU A 435 -1.45 -19.80 -2.44
N CYS A 436 -1.21 -19.08 -3.54
CA CYS A 436 -2.22 -18.16 -4.10
C CYS A 436 -3.49 -18.92 -4.53
N ILE A 437 -3.35 -20.09 -5.17
CA ILE A 437 -4.47 -20.95 -5.58
C ILE A 437 -5.24 -21.48 -4.35
N GLU A 438 -4.54 -21.89 -3.30
CA GLU A 438 -5.17 -22.33 -2.03
C GLU A 438 -6.06 -21.24 -1.40
N GLN A 439 -5.81 -19.97 -1.73
CA GLN A 439 -6.55 -18.81 -1.24
C GLN A 439 -7.55 -18.22 -2.25
N GLU A 440 -7.66 -18.79 -3.45
CA GLU A 440 -8.37 -18.20 -4.59
C GLU A 440 -9.89 -18.11 -4.38
N SER A 441 -10.46 -18.94 -3.51
CA SER A 441 -11.89 -18.94 -3.20
C SER A 441 -12.40 -17.62 -2.58
N ASN A 442 -11.51 -16.74 -2.11
CA ASN A 442 -11.85 -15.49 -1.41
C ASN A 442 -11.13 -14.22 -1.94
N ARG A 443 -10.43 -14.23 -3.11
CA ARG A 443 -9.47 -13.15 -3.44
C ARG A 443 -9.56 -12.55 -4.86
N HIS A 444 -9.05 -11.30 -4.94
CA HIS A 444 -9.17 -10.26 -5.97
C HIS A 444 -8.65 -10.61 -7.38
N LYS A 445 -9.09 -9.83 -8.38
CA LYS A 445 -8.64 -9.90 -9.80
C LYS A 445 -7.10 -9.86 -9.93
N ASP A 446 -6.42 -9.11 -9.06
CA ASP A 446 -4.96 -8.98 -9.02
C ASP A 446 -4.23 -10.29 -8.75
N THR A 447 -4.75 -11.11 -7.82
CA THR A 447 -4.13 -12.40 -7.49
C THR A 447 -4.21 -13.35 -8.69
N ARG A 448 -5.37 -13.39 -9.38
CA ARG A 448 -5.54 -14.19 -10.59
C ARG A 448 -4.58 -13.77 -11.69
N ARG A 449 -4.42 -12.46 -11.90
CA ARG A 449 -3.46 -11.91 -12.88
C ARG A 449 -2.04 -12.38 -12.58
N VAL A 450 -1.57 -12.24 -11.33
CA VAL A 450 -0.23 -12.67 -10.93
C VAL A 450 -0.06 -14.19 -11.07
N ILE A 451 -1.06 -15.00 -10.72
CA ILE A 451 -1.04 -16.46 -10.95
C ILE A 451 -0.83 -16.77 -12.43
N SER A 452 -1.64 -16.21 -13.33
CA SER A 452 -1.55 -16.47 -14.77
C SER A 452 -0.18 -16.11 -15.33
N LEU A 453 0.41 -15.01 -14.86
CA LEU A 453 1.75 -14.59 -15.26
C LEU A 453 2.82 -15.58 -14.78
N VAL A 454 2.74 -16.02 -13.54
CA VAL A 454 3.68 -17.00 -12.99
C VAL A 454 3.56 -18.34 -13.73
N GLU A 455 2.35 -18.78 -14.07
CA GLU A 455 2.14 -19.98 -14.89
C GLU A 455 2.77 -19.86 -16.28
N ALA A 456 2.60 -18.71 -16.93
CA ALA A 456 3.24 -18.44 -18.22
C ALA A 456 4.78 -18.45 -18.11
N MET A 457 5.33 -17.89 -17.03
CA MET A 457 6.77 -17.91 -16.75
C MET A 457 7.30 -19.33 -16.54
N ILE A 458 6.60 -20.15 -15.73
CA ILE A 458 6.96 -21.55 -15.50
C ILE A 458 6.88 -22.35 -16.80
N TYR A 459 5.84 -22.15 -17.62
CA TYR A 459 5.71 -22.84 -18.91
C TYR A 459 6.86 -22.50 -19.85
N ARG A 460 7.18 -21.20 -19.97
CA ARG A 460 8.19 -20.69 -20.90
C ARG A 460 9.62 -21.07 -20.52
N PHE A 461 9.97 -20.96 -19.23
CA PHE A 461 11.35 -21.14 -18.78
C PHE A 461 11.60 -22.49 -18.09
N GLY A 462 10.57 -23.21 -17.65
CA GLY A 462 10.69 -24.51 -16.99
C GLY A 462 10.85 -25.70 -17.93
N THR A 463 10.50 -25.56 -19.21
CA THR A 463 10.54 -26.65 -20.21
C THR A 463 11.87 -26.76 -20.98
N ALA A 464 12.82 -25.84 -20.77
CA ALA A 464 14.11 -25.86 -21.46
C ALA A 464 15.03 -27.03 -21.04
N ASN A 465 14.72 -27.76 -19.96
CA ASN A 465 15.58 -28.83 -19.42
C ASN A 465 14.91 -30.22 -19.32
N SER A 466 13.72 -30.44 -19.90
CA SER A 466 13.02 -31.74 -19.85
C SER A 466 12.67 -32.32 -21.23
N LEU A 467 13.60 -32.30 -22.17
CA LEU A 467 13.56 -33.19 -23.34
C LEU A 467 14.71 -34.20 -23.25
N PRO A 468 14.44 -35.52 -23.27
CA PRO A 468 15.49 -36.51 -23.40
C PRO A 468 16.14 -36.35 -24.78
N VAL A 469 17.46 -36.29 -24.78
CA VAL A 469 18.30 -36.47 -25.97
C VAL A 469 17.86 -37.73 -26.72
N GLY A 470 17.35 -37.55 -27.94
CA GLY A 470 17.12 -38.67 -28.84
C GLY A 470 16.10 -38.38 -29.92
N LEU A 471 16.56 -37.80 -31.04
CA LEU A 471 16.36 -38.33 -32.40
C LEU A 471 16.86 -37.30 -33.42
N SER A 472 18.14 -37.44 -33.77
CA SER A 472 18.66 -36.94 -35.03
C SER A 472 18.31 -37.93 -36.15
N THR A 473 18.16 -37.37 -37.35
CA THR A 473 18.08 -37.97 -38.69
C THR A 473 16.71 -38.48 -39.16
N ALA A 474 16.12 -37.77 -40.13
CA ALA A 474 16.31 -38.11 -41.55
C ALA A 474 15.84 -36.96 -42.46
N ALA A 475 16.69 -36.62 -43.43
CA ALA A 475 16.42 -35.67 -44.49
C ALA A 475 15.48 -36.27 -45.56
N SER A 476 14.67 -35.44 -46.21
CA SER A 476 14.51 -35.51 -47.66
C SER A 476 14.12 -34.16 -48.27
N SER A 477 14.83 -33.88 -49.35
CA SER A 477 14.78 -32.80 -50.33
C SER A 477 13.41 -32.46 -50.93
N ALA A 478 13.17 -31.17 -51.17
CA ALA A 478 12.77 -30.68 -52.50
C ALA A 478 13.09 -29.17 -52.64
N GLN A 479 13.99 -28.85 -53.57
CA GLN A 479 14.28 -27.51 -54.09
C GLN A 479 13.21 -27.08 -55.10
N SER A 480 13.05 -25.75 -55.29
CA SER A 480 12.63 -25.02 -56.50
C SER A 480 11.73 -23.84 -56.10
N ALA A 481 11.88 -22.59 -56.52
CA ALA A 481 12.82 -21.88 -57.38
C ALA A 481 12.59 -20.38 -57.15
N TRP A 482 13.64 -19.57 -57.20
CA TRP A 482 13.52 -18.12 -57.39
C TRP A 482 13.28 -17.82 -58.87
N PRO A 483 12.72 -16.65 -59.18
CA PRO A 483 13.40 -15.79 -60.14
C PRO A 483 13.60 -14.36 -59.63
N MET A 484 14.68 -13.79 -60.12
CA MET A 484 15.23 -12.46 -59.89
C MET A 484 15.11 -11.69 -61.21
N GLU A 485 14.59 -10.46 -61.16
CA GLU A 485 14.73 -9.37 -62.15
C GLU A 485 14.22 -8.10 -61.42
N ALA A 486 15.07 -7.18 -60.98
CA ALA A 486 15.66 -6.04 -61.71
C ALA A 486 14.61 -5.01 -62.20
N ASP A 487 14.54 -3.81 -61.58
CA ASP A 487 15.07 -2.56 -62.15
C ASP A 487 14.69 -1.31 -61.31
N GLU A 488 15.36 -0.20 -61.61
CA GLU A 488 15.60 1.04 -60.85
C GLU A 488 14.49 2.11 -60.76
N SER A 489 14.68 2.99 -59.76
CA SER A 489 14.56 4.48 -59.81
C SER A 489 13.23 5.24 -59.61
N THR A 490 13.33 6.22 -58.68
CA THR A 490 12.74 7.60 -58.67
C THR A 490 11.21 7.80 -58.64
N ALA A 491 10.60 8.87 -58.12
CA ALA A 491 10.86 9.93 -57.15
C ALA A 491 9.65 10.91 -57.23
N TYR A 492 9.12 11.34 -56.09
CA TYR A 492 8.38 12.59 -55.80
C TYR A 492 7.02 12.96 -56.47
N ALA A 493 6.26 13.74 -55.65
CA ALA A 493 5.16 14.68 -55.98
C ALA A 493 3.77 14.04 -56.25
N ALA A 494 2.61 14.62 -55.94
CA ALA A 494 2.10 15.76 -55.17
C ALA A 494 0.55 15.74 -55.37
N LEU A 495 -0.19 16.59 -54.63
CA LEU A 495 -1.58 17.05 -54.88
C LEU A 495 -2.71 16.11 -54.38
N TRP A 496 -3.82 16.55 -53.77
CA TRP A 496 -4.55 17.84 -53.62
C TRP A 496 -5.47 17.66 -52.37
N ASP A 497 -5.78 18.60 -51.45
CA ASP A 497 -6.34 19.97 -51.43
C ASP A 497 -7.81 20.16 -51.87
N GLY A 498 -8.57 20.92 -51.06
CA GLY A 498 -9.85 21.62 -51.34
C GLY A 498 -11.17 20.92 -50.92
N THR A 499 -11.84 21.29 -49.80
CA THR A 499 -12.90 22.35 -49.62
C THR A 499 -14.18 22.11 -50.46
N GLU A 500 -15.45 22.23 -50.02
CA GLU A 500 -16.10 23.13 -49.05
C GLU A 500 -17.63 22.78 -48.93
N ASN A 501 -18.28 23.28 -47.86
CA ASN A 501 -19.72 23.60 -47.65
C ASN A 501 -20.69 22.61 -46.97
N GLY A 502 -21.21 23.03 -45.79
CA GLY A 502 -22.55 22.66 -45.28
C GLY A 502 -22.74 22.55 -43.76
N GLU A 503 -22.81 23.70 -43.07
CA GLU A 503 -23.55 24.10 -41.83
C GLU A 503 -24.00 23.05 -40.76
N GLU A 504 -23.46 23.20 -39.54
CA GLU A 504 -24.12 23.52 -38.23
C GLU A 504 -24.69 22.31 -37.44
N ALA A 505 -24.49 22.10 -36.13
CA ALA A 505 -23.83 22.84 -35.05
C ALA A 505 -23.59 21.90 -33.84
N LEU A 506 -22.53 22.17 -33.06
CA LEU A 506 -22.49 22.28 -31.57
C LEU A 506 -21.13 21.87 -30.96
N THR A 507 -20.29 22.91 -30.83
CA THR A 507 -19.45 23.28 -29.67
C THR A 507 -18.45 22.26 -29.10
N GLY A 508 -17.21 22.41 -29.56
CA GLY A 508 -16.01 21.80 -29.01
C GLY A 508 -15.20 22.71 -28.07
N LEU A 509 -14.22 22.05 -27.47
CA LEU A 509 -13.17 22.51 -26.56
C LEU A 509 -12.26 23.64 -27.11
N ALA A 510 -11.69 24.35 -26.12
CA ALA A 510 -10.36 24.96 -26.07
C ALA A 510 -10.05 26.21 -26.92
N GLN A 511 -9.69 27.29 -26.21
CA GLN A 511 -8.50 28.09 -26.50
C GLN A 511 -8.06 28.90 -25.28
N ASP A 512 -6.84 28.60 -24.85
CA ASP A 512 -5.95 29.35 -23.96
C ASP A 512 -5.49 30.65 -24.66
N PRO A 513 -5.49 31.83 -24.00
CA PRO A 513 -4.20 32.54 -23.85
C PRO A 513 -4.15 33.51 -22.65
N SER A 514 -3.16 33.38 -21.76
CA SER A 514 -2.59 34.49 -20.96
C SER A 514 -1.46 33.93 -20.07
N TRP A 515 -0.16 34.10 -20.31
CA TRP A 515 0.68 35.14 -20.95
C TRP A 515 0.59 36.57 -20.41
N ASP A 516 -0.42 36.92 -19.62
CA ASP A 516 -0.48 38.27 -19.00
C ASP A 516 0.36 38.40 -17.71
N TYR A 517 1.05 37.33 -17.31
CA TYR A 517 2.05 37.39 -16.25
C TYR A 517 3.37 38.04 -16.71
N PHE A 518 3.55 38.29 -18.01
CA PHE A 518 4.72 39.00 -18.53
C PHE A 518 4.56 40.53 -18.53
N GLU A 519 3.34 41.07 -18.42
CA GLU A 519 3.12 42.53 -18.40
C GLU A 519 3.10 43.14 -16.99
N GLN A 520 2.88 42.35 -15.92
CA GLN A 520 3.12 42.85 -14.55
C GLN A 520 4.61 43.05 -14.22
N PHE A 521 5.50 42.67 -15.15
CA PHE A 521 6.91 43.00 -15.15
C PHE A 521 7.20 44.40 -15.73
N LEU A 522 6.19 45.11 -16.25
CA LEU A 522 6.32 46.46 -16.77
C LEU A 522 5.59 47.48 -15.86
N GLU A 523 6.43 48.24 -15.15
CA GLU A 523 6.23 49.68 -14.93
C GLU A 523 5.38 50.09 -13.70
N LEU A 524 6.14 50.16 -12.59
CA LEU A 524 6.01 51.15 -11.52
C LEU A 524 5.84 52.59 -12.04
N ASP A 525 5.00 53.36 -11.34
CA ASP A 525 4.98 54.82 -11.23
C ASP A 525 5.03 55.65 -12.53
N MET A 526 3.94 56.33 -12.86
CA MET A 526 3.85 57.79 -12.70
C MET A 526 2.60 58.39 -13.38
N THR A 527 1.82 59.08 -12.56
CA THR A 527 1.20 60.39 -12.82
C THR A 527 0.13 60.56 -13.92
N SER A 528 -0.95 61.17 -13.45
CA SER A 528 -1.59 62.38 -14.00
C SER A 528 -2.80 62.23 -14.94
N ASN A 529 -3.93 62.67 -14.36
CA ASN A 529 -4.78 63.77 -14.81
C ASN A 529 -5.72 63.62 -16.01
N LEU A 530 -6.93 64.15 -15.75
CA LEU A 530 -7.96 64.68 -16.65
C LEU A 530 -8.80 63.59 -17.35
N SER A 531 -10.12 63.52 -17.17
CA SER A 531 -11.13 64.48 -16.71
C SER A 531 -12.41 63.74 -16.35
#